data_AF-A0A2R7LM38-F1
#
_entry.id   AF-A0A2R7LM38-F1
#
_cell.length_a   1.000
_cell.length_b   1.000
_cell.length_c   1.000
_cell.angle_alpha   90.00
_cell.angle_beta   90.00
_cell.angle_gamma   90.00
#
_symmetry.space_group_name_H-M   'P 1'
#
loop_
_entity.id
_entity.type
_entity.pdbx_description
1 polymer ?
#
loop_
_entity_poly.entity_id
_entity_poly.type
_entity_poly.pdbx_seq_one_letter_code
_entity_poly.pdbx_strand_id
1 'polypeptide(L)'
;MESALRIVGDGLSIAALAIISSTALTAWKRVPRGLAVPMLWSRDGTPSWRAPKLLGLLIIPVLATLMIFAFTLSGLTFTTRGLDAIMLLCVRATLAALMALAQTFHLRFALRTLHDEGRL
;
A
#
# COMPACT_ATOMS: atom_id res chain seq x y z
N MET A 1 10.43 27.14 6.69
CA MET A 1 9.97 26.36 5.51
C MET A 1 10.19 24.85 5.69
N GLU A 2 11.38 24.42 6.12
CA GLU A 2 11.73 22.99 6.28
C GLU A 2 10.76 22.20 7.19
N SER A 3 10.36 22.77 8.32
CA SER A 3 9.40 22.15 9.24
C SER A 3 8.00 21.97 8.63
N ALA A 4 7.55 22.93 7.81
CA ALA A 4 6.24 22.85 7.15
C ALA A 4 6.23 21.73 6.10
N LEU A 5 7.31 21.59 5.33
CA LEU A 5 7.46 20.53 4.32
C LEU A 5 7.45 19.13 4.95
N ARG A 6 8.12 18.97 6.10
CA ARG A 6 8.10 17.72 6.88
C ARG A 6 6.69 17.39 7.36
N ILE A 7 5.98 18.34 7.97
CA ILE A 7 4.60 18.15 8.45
C ILE A 7 3.67 17.74 7.29
N VAL A 8 3.78 18.40 6.14
CA VAL A 8 3.00 18.04 4.95
C VAL A 8 3.33 16.64 4.47
N GLY A 9 4.62 16.27 4.41
CA GLY A 9 5.05 14.93 4.01
C GLY A 9 4.58 13.82 4.95
N ASP A 10 4.57 14.09 6.26
CA ASP A 10 4.05 13.16 7.26
C ASP A 10 2.53 13.04 7.16
N GLY A 11 1.81 14.16 7.03
CA GLY A 11 0.37 14.16 6.82
C GLY A 11 -0.04 13.38 5.57
N LEU A 12 0.68 13.58 4.46
CA LEU A 12 0.43 12.84 3.22
C LEU A 12 0.66 11.34 3.38
N SER A 13 1.72 10.96 4.10
CA SER A 13 2.04 9.55 4.35
C SER A 13 0.99 8.87 5.22
N ILE A 14 0.54 9.56 6.28
CA ILE A 14 -0.53 9.10 7.15
C ILE A 14 -1.82 8.92 6.35
N ALA A 15 -2.17 9.90 5.50
CA ALA A 15 -3.35 9.81 4.65
C ALA A 15 -3.27 8.61 3.68
N ALA A 16 -2.13 8.41 3.02
CA ALA A 16 -1.94 7.26 2.14
C ALA A 16 -2.07 5.93 2.88
N LEU A 17 -1.46 5.83 4.07
CA LEU A 17 -1.54 4.64 4.91
C LEU A 17 -2.97 4.37 5.39
N ALA A 18 -3.72 5.41 5.73
CA ALA A 18 -5.12 5.29 6.12
C ALA A 18 -5.98 4.74 4.97
N ILE A 19 -5.75 5.20 3.74
CA ILE A 19 -6.44 4.69 2.54
C ILE A 19 -6.08 3.23 2.29
N ILE A 20 -4.79 2.88 2.33
CA ILE A 20 -4.28 1.51 2.13
C ILE A 20 -4.84 0.55 3.19
N SER A 21 -4.89 1.00 4.44
CA SER A 21 -5.39 0.20 5.56
C SER A 21 -6.90 0.05 5.52
N SER A 22 -7.64 1.11 5.17
CA SER A 22 -9.09 1.07 5.02
C SER A 22 -9.53 0.14 3.88
N THR A 23 -8.83 0.19 2.75
CA THR A 23 -9.08 -0.72 1.62
C THR A 23 -8.76 -2.18 1.97
N ALA A 24 -7.65 -2.43 2.67
CA ALA A 24 -7.31 -3.76 3.19
C ALA A 24 -8.39 -4.28 4.17
N LEU A 25 -8.83 -3.44 5.12
CA LEU A 25 -9.86 -3.80 6.10
C LEU A 25 -11.20 -4.11 5.43
N THR A 26 -11.57 -3.35 4.41
CA THR A 26 -12.81 -3.57 3.64
C THR A 26 -12.80 -4.93 2.95
N ALA A 27 -11.70 -5.31 2.32
CA ALA A 27 -11.59 -6.64 1.73
C ALA A 27 -11.43 -7.75 2.77
N TRP A 28 -10.80 -7.47 3.91
CA TRP A 28 -10.71 -8.42 5.02
C TRP A 28 -12.09 -8.82 5.53
N LYS A 29 -13.04 -7.88 5.57
CA LYS A 29 -14.42 -8.14 5.96
C LYS A 29 -15.19 -8.95 4.92
N ARG A 30 -14.86 -8.83 3.62
CA ARG A 30 -15.54 -9.55 2.53
C ARG A 30 -15.03 -10.98 2.34
N VAL A 31 -13.72 -11.22 2.50
CA VAL A 31 -13.13 -12.55 2.25
C VAL A 31 -13.32 -13.48 3.47
N PRO A 32 -13.91 -14.67 3.32
CA PRO A 32 -14.08 -15.63 4.41
C PRO A 32 -12.74 -16.06 5.05
N ARG A 33 -12.77 -16.48 6.33
CA ARG A 33 -11.58 -17.06 6.98
C ARG A 33 -11.22 -18.39 6.31
N GLY A 34 -9.93 -18.61 6.04
CA GLY A 34 -9.44 -19.82 5.38
C GLY A 34 -9.44 -19.76 3.85
N LEU A 35 -9.97 -18.69 3.24
CA LEU A 35 -9.88 -18.53 1.79
C LEU A 35 -8.49 -18.03 1.39
N ALA A 36 -7.85 -18.74 0.45
CA ALA A 36 -6.60 -18.31 -0.15
C ALA A 36 -6.88 -17.21 -1.20
N VAL A 37 -6.14 -16.12 -1.12
CA VAL A 37 -6.29 -14.94 -1.98
C VAL A 37 -5.28 -15.05 -3.12
N PRO A 38 -5.69 -14.87 -4.39
CA PRO A 38 -4.77 -14.90 -5.51
C PRO A 38 -3.79 -13.73 -5.41
N MET A 39 -2.50 -14.04 -5.48
CA MET A 39 -1.42 -13.06 -5.39
C MET A 39 -0.70 -12.85 -6.73
N LEU A 40 -0.66 -13.88 -7.56
CA LEU A 40 -0.01 -13.86 -8.85
C LEU A 40 -0.98 -14.43 -9.90
N TRP A 41 -1.02 -13.78 -11.07
CA TRP A 41 -1.84 -14.20 -12.20
C TRP A 41 -0.93 -14.61 -13.35
N SER A 42 -1.26 -15.70 -14.04
CA SER A 42 -0.65 -16.05 -15.31
C SER A 42 -1.07 -15.03 -16.39
N ARG A 43 -0.40 -15.03 -17.55
CA ARG A 43 -0.81 -14.23 -18.71
C ARG A 43 -2.25 -14.52 -19.16
N ASP A 44 -2.74 -15.72 -18.85
CA ASP A 44 -4.10 -16.17 -19.16
C ASP A 44 -5.15 -15.68 -18.14
N GLY A 45 -4.75 -14.88 -17.15
CA GLY A 45 -5.65 -14.36 -16.12
C GLY A 45 -6.03 -15.36 -15.03
N THR A 46 -5.55 -16.60 -15.11
CA THR A 46 -5.73 -17.61 -14.06
C THR A 46 -4.79 -17.36 -12.87
N PRO A 47 -5.25 -17.55 -11.63
CA PRO A 47 -4.40 -17.33 -10.46
C PRO A 47 -3.34 -18.43 -10.35
N SER A 48 -2.08 -18.10 -10.63
CA SER A 48 -0.94 -19.02 -10.60
C SER A 48 -0.44 -19.28 -9.18
N TRP A 49 -0.59 -18.31 -8.29
CA TRP A 49 -0.24 -18.46 -6.88
C TRP A 49 -1.27 -17.81 -5.97
N ARG A 50 -1.64 -18.54 -4.91
CA ARG A 50 -2.60 -18.10 -3.89
C ARG A 50 -1.90 -18.09 -2.54
N ALA A 51 -1.98 -16.96 -1.85
CA ALA A 51 -1.45 -16.80 -0.51
C ALA A 51 -2.56 -16.90 0.53
N PRO A 52 -2.26 -17.28 1.79
CA PRO A 52 -3.23 -17.21 2.86
C PRO A 52 -3.73 -15.76 3.02
N LYS A 53 -5.00 -15.60 3.39
CA LYS A 53 -5.67 -14.30 3.59
C LYS A 53 -4.79 -13.25 4.28
N LEU A 54 -4.01 -13.67 5.28
CA LEU A 54 -3.11 -12.79 6.03
C LEU A 54 -2.03 -12.18 5.12
N LEU A 55 -1.29 -13.00 4.37
CA LEU A 55 -0.28 -12.50 3.43
C LEU A 55 -0.91 -11.72 2.28
N GLY A 56 -1.99 -12.26 1.69
CA GLY A 56 -2.65 -11.69 0.52
C GLY A 56 -3.14 -10.26 0.74
N LEU A 57 -3.65 -9.93 1.94
CA LEU A 57 -4.17 -8.60 2.23
C LEU A 57 -3.19 -7.67 2.94
N LEU A 58 -2.28 -8.21 3.76
CA LEU A 58 -1.45 -7.38 4.65
C LEU A 58 -0.07 -7.08 4.10
N ILE A 59 0.42 -7.78 3.07
CA ILE A 59 1.80 -7.55 2.61
C ILE A 59 2.02 -6.11 2.11
N ILE A 60 1.06 -5.55 1.35
CA ILE A 60 1.16 -4.21 0.79
C ILE A 60 1.00 -3.14 1.89
N PRO A 61 0.02 -3.21 2.82
CA PRO A 61 -0.04 -2.33 3.98
C PRO A 61 1.23 -2.38 4.84
N VAL A 62 1.80 -3.56 5.05
CA VAL A 62 3.05 -3.72 5.83
C VAL A 62 4.21 -3.06 5.09
N LEU A 63 4.37 -3.28 3.78
CA LEU A 63 5.40 -2.63 2.98
C LEU A 63 5.24 -1.10 2.96
N ALA A 64 4.01 -0.59 2.81
CA ALA A 64 3.73 0.84 2.88
C ALA A 64 4.10 1.43 4.26
N THR A 65 3.81 0.70 5.35
CA THR A 65 4.18 1.11 6.71
C THR A 65 5.69 1.17 6.88
N LEU A 66 6.41 0.12 6.46
CA LEU A 66 7.88 0.07 6.52
C LEU A 66 8.51 1.20 5.70
N MET A 67 7.96 1.49 4.51
CA MET A 67 8.44 2.58 3.67
C MET A 67 8.25 3.94 4.35
N ILE A 68 7.06 4.24 4.88
CA ILE A 68 6.79 5.49 5.60
C ILE A 68 7.72 5.62 6.80
N PHE A 69 7.89 4.53 7.56
CA PHE A 69 8.78 4.51 8.73
C PHE A 69 10.23 4.78 8.34
N ALA A 70 10.73 4.18 7.25
CA ALA A 70 12.07 4.43 6.75
C ALA A 70 12.30 5.88 6.31
N PHE A 71 11.30 6.53 5.69
CA PHE A 71 11.36 7.94 5.34
C PHE A 71 11.32 8.85 6.57
N THR A 72 10.49 8.54 7.56
CA THR A 72 10.44 9.28 8.84
C THR A 72 11.77 9.16 9.59
N LEU A 73 12.36 7.95 9.64
CA LEU A 73 13.65 7.71 10.30
C LEU A 73 14.80 8.42 9.57
N SER A 74 14.85 8.32 8.24
CA SER A 74 15.82 9.04 7.42
C SER A 74 15.71 10.55 7.60
N GLY A 75 14.47 11.05 7.73
CA GLY A 75 14.22 12.44 8.05
C GLY A 75 14.87 12.85 9.36
N LEU A 76 14.79 12.04 10.42
CA LEU A 76 15.38 12.34 11.73
C LEU A 76 16.91 12.40 11.70
N THR A 77 17.56 11.59 10.85
CA THR A 77 19.03 11.50 10.78
C THR A 77 19.66 12.49 9.81
N PHE A 78 18.99 12.81 8.70
CA PHE A 78 19.52 13.67 7.64
C PHE A 78 18.70 14.97 7.52
N THR A 79 19.36 16.12 7.73
CA THR A 79 18.74 17.44 7.50
C THR A 79 18.90 17.83 6.04
N THR A 80 17.85 17.68 5.25
CA THR A 80 17.80 18.13 3.85
C THR A 80 17.31 19.58 3.77
N ARG A 81 18.07 20.46 3.13
CA ARG A 81 17.77 21.90 3.04
C ARG A 81 17.32 22.30 1.65
N GLY A 82 16.44 23.30 1.57
CA GLY A 82 16.05 23.94 0.32
C GLY A 82 15.43 22.96 -0.70
N LEU A 83 16.08 22.83 -1.86
CA LEU A 83 15.59 22.08 -3.02
C LEU A 83 15.54 20.56 -2.75
N ASP A 84 16.48 20.03 -1.95
CA ASP A 84 16.54 18.61 -1.60
C ASP A 84 15.31 18.17 -0.78
N ALA A 85 14.83 19.04 0.11
CA ALA A 85 13.62 18.76 0.90
C ALA A 85 12.37 18.68 0.02
N ILE A 86 12.28 19.51 -1.02
CA ILE A 86 11.19 19.50 -2.00
C ILE A 86 11.25 18.22 -2.84
N MET A 87 12.43 17.84 -3.33
CA MET A 87 12.62 16.60 -4.08
C MET A 87 12.22 15.37 -3.24
N LEU A 88 12.64 15.30 -1.98
CA LEU A 88 12.24 14.23 -1.06
C LEU A 88 10.73 14.17 -0.85
N LEU A 89 10.07 15.32 -0.67
CA LEU A 89 8.62 15.38 -0.55
C LEU A 89 7.94 14.82 -1.80
N CYS A 90 8.40 15.24 -3.00
CA CYS A 90 7.85 14.75 -4.26
C CYS A 90 8.03 13.24 -4.43
N VAL A 91 9.23 12.71 -4.17
CA VAL A 91 9.52 11.28 -4.24
C VAL A 91 8.62 10.49 -3.28
N ARG A 92 8.51 10.96 -2.03
CA ARG A 92 7.66 10.33 -1.01
C ARG A 92 6.18 10.34 -1.44
N ALA A 93 5.71 11.47 -1.98
CA ALA A 93 4.34 11.61 -2.48
C ALA A 93 4.04 10.64 -3.62
N THR A 94 4.94 10.55 -4.61
CA THR A 94 4.78 9.65 -5.77
C THR A 94 4.80 8.19 -5.33
N LEU A 95 5.73 7.80 -4.46
CA LEU A 95 5.80 6.43 -3.95
C LEU A 95 4.55 6.05 -3.13
N ALA A 96 4.07 6.95 -2.28
CA ALA A 96 2.84 6.73 -1.52
C ALA A 96 1.62 6.55 -2.44
N ALA A 97 1.51 7.38 -3.49
CA ALA A 97 0.45 7.25 -4.49
C ALA A 97 0.54 5.93 -5.27
N LEU A 98 1.74 5.53 -5.71
CA LEU A 98 1.96 4.26 -6.40
C LEU A 98 1.60 3.06 -5.53
N MET A 99 1.98 3.06 -4.26
CA MET A 99 1.60 2.01 -3.30
C MET A 99 0.10 1.95 -3.09
N ALA A 100 -0.57 3.09 -2.95
CA ALA A 100 -2.03 3.15 -2.78
C ALA A 100 -2.76 2.62 -4.02
N LEU A 101 -2.28 2.97 -5.21
CA LEU A 101 -2.81 2.45 -6.48
C LEU A 101 -2.56 0.94 -6.58
N ALA A 102 -1.33 0.48 -6.35
CA ALA A 102 -0.97 -0.94 -6.39
C ALA A 102 -1.86 -1.77 -5.44
N GLN A 103 -2.09 -1.30 -4.21
CA GLN A 103 -3.00 -1.92 -3.26
C GLN A 103 -4.43 -2.01 -3.80
N THR A 104 -4.94 -0.89 -4.32
CA THR A 104 -6.32 -0.81 -4.82
C THR A 104 -6.52 -1.72 -6.03
N PHE A 105 -5.56 -1.74 -6.97
CA PHE A 105 -5.60 -2.61 -8.14
C PHE A 105 -5.50 -4.08 -7.75
N HIS A 106 -4.55 -4.43 -6.89
CA HIS A 106 -4.36 -5.80 -6.41
C HIS A 106 -5.65 -6.33 -5.75
N LEU A 107 -6.23 -5.56 -4.84
CA LEU A 107 -7.48 -5.92 -4.15
C LEU A 107 -8.66 -6.02 -5.12
N ARG A 108 -8.80 -5.08 -6.06
CA ARG A 108 -9.87 -5.13 -7.06
C ARG A 108 -9.77 -6.38 -7.92
N PHE A 109 -8.57 -6.73 -8.36
CA PHE A 109 -8.35 -7.90 -9.19
C PHE A 109 -8.59 -9.19 -8.40
N ALA A 110 -8.06 -9.27 -7.18
CA ALA A 110 -8.27 -10.43 -6.30
C ALA A 110 -9.74 -10.63 -5.95
N LEU A 111 -10.48 -9.57 -5.63
CA LEU A 111 -11.91 -9.67 -5.33
C LEU A 111 -12.74 -10.05 -6.58
N ARG A 112 -12.38 -9.53 -7.76
CA ARG A 112 -13.03 -9.92 -9.03
C ARG A 112 -12.81 -11.40 -9.32
N THR A 113 -11.57 -11.88 -9.28
CA THR A 113 -11.25 -13.30 -9.48
C THR A 113 -12.02 -14.18 -8.50
N LEU A 114 -12.11 -13.80 -7.23
CA LEU A 114 -12.86 -14.58 -6.22
C LEU A 114 -14.38 -14.57 -6.45
N HIS A 115 -14.93 -13.49 -7.01
CA HIS A 115 -16.35 -13.39 -7.37
C HIS A 115 -16.67 -14.20 -8.62
N ASP A 116 -15.83 -14.14 -9.64
CA ASP A 116 -15.97 -14.92 -10.88
C ASP A 116 -15.87 -16.43 -10.61
N GLU A 117 -15.10 -16.83 -9.59
CA GLU A 117 -15.01 -18.21 -9.11
C GLU A 117 -16.19 -18.64 -8.19
N GLY A 118 -17.13 -17.74 -7.88
CA GLY A 118 -18.27 -18.03 -6.99
C GLY A 118 -17.88 -18.26 -5.52
N ARG A 119 -16.71 -17.77 -5.09
CA ARG A 119 -16.18 -17.94 -3.72
C ARG A 119 -16.44 -16.73 -2.82
N LEU A 120 -17.19 -15.74 -3.32
CA LEU A 120 -17.62 -14.50 -2.68
C LEU A 120 -19.12 -14.29 -2.86
#